data_AF-A0A4U6CAG6-F1
#
_entry.id   AF-A0A4U6CAG6-F1
#
_cell.length_a   1.000
_cell.length_b   1.000
_cell.length_c   1.000
_cell.angle_alpha   90.00
_cell.angle_beta   90.00
_cell.angle_gamma   90.00
#
_symmetry.space_group_name_H-M   'P 1'
#
loop_
_entity.id
_entity.type
_entity.pdbx_description
1 polymer ?
#
loop_
_entity_poly.entity_id
_entity_poly.type
_entity_poly.pdbx_seq_one_letter_code
_entity_poly.pdbx_strand_id
1 'polypeptide(L)'
;MAKRGKIQLSGANPIFRISKPGVDVDSAGENDFLLHEDHLYSQPFWWQFIACPFSGYEGVEVRDQTVNRTIPNTGSVPMSIIYPVGSNGTIIFPFPKSEAAGSSANGFPGLERWYIWHSVTRTQLSVRFLKNDNSRRSPQGCYVMLMRLPSV
;
A
#
# COMPACT_ATOMS: atom_id res chain seq x y z
N MET A 1 -20.45 -36.52 -14.41
CA MET A 1 -19.93 -35.42 -15.26
C MET A 1 -19.02 -34.58 -14.37
N ALA A 2 -17.77 -34.36 -14.77
CA ALA A 2 -16.83 -33.55 -13.99
C ALA A 2 -17.28 -32.09 -13.96
N LYS A 3 -17.37 -31.48 -12.78
CA LYS A 3 -17.69 -30.06 -12.63
C LYS A 3 -16.49 -29.24 -13.09
N ARG A 4 -16.72 -28.24 -13.95
CA ARG A 4 -15.64 -27.41 -14.50
C ARG A 4 -15.36 -26.13 -13.72
N GLY A 5 -16.35 -25.62 -13.00
CA GLY A 5 -16.25 -24.33 -12.35
C GLY A 5 -16.96 -24.34 -11.00
N LYS A 6 -16.39 -23.57 -10.07
CA LYS A 6 -16.96 -23.36 -8.75
C LYS A 6 -16.85 -21.89 -8.39
N ILE A 7 -18.01 -21.27 -8.21
CA ILE A 7 -18.15 -19.88 -7.79
C ILE A 7 -18.93 -19.89 -6.50
N GLN A 8 -18.26 -19.53 -5.41
CA GLN A 8 -18.86 -19.35 -4.10
C GLN A 8 -18.50 -17.95 -3.62
N LEU A 9 -19.47 -17.03 -3.69
CA LEU A 9 -19.27 -15.63 -3.32
C LEU A 9 -19.53 -15.36 -1.84
N SER A 10 -20.15 -16.29 -1.13
CA SER A 10 -20.54 -16.16 0.28
C SER A 10 -20.07 -17.35 1.13
N GLY A 11 -19.63 -17.09 2.37
CA GLY A 11 -19.14 -18.09 3.32
C GLY A 11 -17.75 -17.74 3.87
N ALA A 12 -17.21 -18.60 4.74
CA ALA A 12 -15.91 -18.37 5.38
C ALA A 12 -14.75 -18.29 4.37
N ASN A 13 -14.84 -19.03 3.26
CA ASN A 13 -13.85 -19.06 2.19
C ASN A 13 -14.56 -18.86 0.84
N PRO A 14 -14.57 -17.64 0.27
CA PRO A 14 -15.07 -17.45 -1.09
C PRO A 14 -14.14 -18.17 -2.09
N ILE A 15 -14.74 -18.86 -3.07
CA ILE A 15 -14.03 -19.71 -4.03
C ILE A 15 -14.33 -19.22 -5.44
N PHE A 16 -13.31 -19.11 -6.29
CA PHE A 16 -13.49 -18.79 -7.71
C PHE A 16 -12.49 -19.60 -8.55
N ARG A 17 -12.92 -20.79 -8.98
CA ARG A 17 -12.08 -21.77 -9.69
C ARG A 17 -12.68 -22.20 -11.00
N ILE A 18 -11.81 -22.41 -11.98
CA ILE A 18 -12.11 -23.04 -13.27
C ILE A 18 -11.02 -24.08 -13.55
N SER A 19 -11.41 -25.36 -13.65
CA SER A 19 -10.51 -26.46 -13.97
C SER A 19 -10.29 -26.63 -15.48
N LYS A 20 -9.20 -27.31 -15.84
CA LYS A 20 -8.95 -27.79 -17.21
C LYS A 20 -10.09 -28.72 -17.69
N PRO A 21 -10.34 -28.81 -19.00
CA PRO A 21 -11.32 -29.74 -19.54
C PRO A 21 -11.08 -31.18 -19.07
N GLY A 22 -12.12 -31.87 -18.61
CA GLY A 22 -12.04 -33.26 -18.14
C GLY A 22 -11.63 -33.45 -16.68
N VAL A 23 -11.22 -32.39 -15.98
CA VAL A 23 -10.84 -32.44 -14.56
C VAL A 23 -11.97 -31.87 -13.69
N ASP A 24 -12.34 -32.56 -12.62
CA ASP A 24 -13.34 -32.07 -11.66
C ASP A 24 -12.74 -31.01 -10.74
N VAL A 25 -13.41 -29.87 -10.64
CA VAL A 25 -12.98 -28.68 -9.88
C VAL A 25 -12.87 -28.94 -8.37
N ASP A 26 -13.65 -29.88 -7.81
CA ASP A 26 -13.62 -30.19 -6.38
C ASP A 26 -12.45 -31.14 -6.02
N SER A 27 -11.86 -31.83 -7.01
CA SER A 27 -10.74 -32.78 -6.82
C SER A 27 -9.46 -32.41 -7.57
N ALA A 28 -9.44 -31.29 -8.27
CA ALA A 28 -8.30 -30.81 -9.06
C ALA A 28 -7.12 -30.41 -8.16
N GLY A 29 -5.90 -30.76 -8.57
CA GLY A 29 -4.67 -30.24 -7.97
C GLY A 29 -4.39 -28.82 -8.44
N GLU A 30 -3.46 -28.12 -7.76
CA GLU A 30 -3.11 -26.71 -8.04
C GLU A 30 -2.79 -26.45 -9.53
N ASN A 31 -2.08 -27.38 -10.18
CA ASN A 31 -1.68 -27.24 -11.59
C ASN A 31 -2.80 -27.55 -12.60
N ASP A 32 -3.97 -28.01 -12.16
CA ASP A 32 -5.10 -28.38 -13.02
C ASP A 32 -6.15 -27.27 -13.16
N PHE A 33 -5.91 -26.11 -12.55
CA PHE A 33 -6.74 -24.94 -12.70
C PHE A 33 -6.28 -24.06 -13.86
N LEU A 34 -7.23 -23.66 -14.70
CA LEU A 34 -7.06 -22.55 -15.65
C LEU A 34 -7.20 -21.20 -14.93
N LEU A 35 -7.99 -21.18 -13.87
CA LEU A 35 -8.17 -20.04 -12.99
C LEU A 35 -8.38 -20.55 -11.57
N HIS A 36 -7.59 -20.04 -10.64
CA HIS A 36 -7.70 -20.30 -9.21
C HIS A 36 -7.74 -18.96 -8.47
N GLU A 37 -8.53 -18.83 -7.41
CA GLU A 37 -8.64 -17.56 -6.67
C GLU A 37 -7.29 -17.07 -6.15
N ASP A 38 -6.40 -17.99 -5.78
CA ASP A 38 -5.03 -17.64 -5.33
C ASP A 38 -4.19 -17.02 -6.45
N HIS A 39 -4.54 -17.34 -7.71
CA HIS A 39 -3.86 -16.83 -8.90
C HIS A 39 -4.43 -15.50 -9.43
N LEU A 40 -5.47 -14.96 -8.80
CA LEU A 40 -5.87 -13.56 -9.01
C LEU A 40 -4.95 -12.57 -8.24
N TYR A 41 -3.88 -13.12 -7.63
CA TYR A 41 -2.52 -12.66 -7.27
C TYR A 41 -2.29 -11.32 -6.54
N SER A 42 -3.14 -10.30 -6.67
CA SER A 42 -3.09 -9.12 -5.81
C SER A 42 -4.34 -8.28 -6.06
N GLN A 43 -5.39 -8.53 -5.28
CA GLN A 43 -6.57 -7.68 -5.34
C GLN A 43 -6.41 -6.51 -4.36
N PRO A 44 -6.57 -5.26 -4.83
CA PRO A 44 -6.70 -4.14 -3.91
C PRO A 44 -7.95 -4.36 -3.08
N PHE A 45 -7.79 -4.40 -1.76
CA PHE A 45 -8.93 -4.57 -0.85
C PHE A 45 -9.17 -3.32 0.00
N TRP A 46 -8.22 -2.39 0.02
CA TRP A 46 -8.31 -1.16 0.77
C TRP A 46 -7.48 -0.06 0.09
N TRP A 47 -8.05 1.13 0.00
CA TRP A 47 -7.41 2.32 -0.55
C TRP A 47 -7.87 3.56 0.20
N GLN A 48 -6.94 4.42 0.61
CA GLN A 48 -7.28 5.71 1.22
C GLN A 48 -6.19 6.74 1.00
N PHE A 49 -6.59 8.01 0.98
CA PHE A 49 -5.68 9.12 1.21
C PHE A 49 -5.45 9.32 2.72
N ILE A 50 -4.18 9.37 3.12
CA ILE A 50 -3.77 9.68 4.48
C ILE A 50 -3.13 11.06 4.47
N ALA A 51 -3.86 12.03 5.03
CA ALA A 51 -3.40 13.40 5.13
C ALA A 51 -2.21 13.52 6.09
N CYS A 52 -1.23 14.33 5.70
CA CYS A 52 -0.17 14.75 6.60
C CYS A 52 -0.75 15.68 7.69
N PRO A 53 -0.56 15.40 8.99
CA PRO A 53 -1.13 16.21 10.07
C PRO A 53 -0.66 17.66 10.12
N PHE A 54 0.48 17.93 9.51
CA PHE A 54 1.07 19.27 9.41
C PHE A 54 1.16 19.72 7.94
N SER A 55 0.21 19.29 7.11
CA SER A 55 0.05 19.81 5.75
C SER A 55 -0.14 21.34 5.77
N GLY A 56 0.48 22.03 4.81
CA GLY A 56 0.47 23.50 4.74
C GLY A 56 1.43 24.18 5.72
N TYR A 57 2.25 23.42 6.47
CA TYR A 57 3.23 24.01 7.36
C TYR A 57 4.41 24.62 6.58
N GLU A 58 4.61 25.93 6.76
CA GLU A 58 5.64 26.69 6.05
C GLU A 58 6.92 26.97 6.86
N GLY A 59 6.92 26.63 8.15
CA GLY A 59 8.07 26.83 9.04
C GLY A 59 9.25 25.90 8.72
N VAL A 60 10.45 26.27 9.18
CA VAL A 60 11.69 25.51 8.93
C VAL A 60 11.95 24.41 9.96
N GLU A 61 11.13 24.32 11.00
CA GLU A 61 11.27 23.38 12.10
C GLU A 61 10.98 21.94 11.67
N VAL A 62 11.64 21.00 12.34
CA VAL A 62 11.39 19.57 12.19
C VAL A 62 9.94 19.27 12.63
N ARG A 63 9.24 18.48 11.82
CA ARG A 63 7.91 17.96 12.17
C ARG A 63 7.88 16.47 11.93
N ASP A 64 7.46 15.72 12.92
CA ASP A 64 7.42 14.27 12.88
C ASP A 64 6.13 13.79 13.52
N GLN A 65 5.23 13.23 12.71
CA GLN A 65 3.95 12.73 13.20
C GLN A 65 3.54 11.45 12.46
N THR A 66 2.87 10.56 13.20
CA THR A 66 2.39 9.28 12.68
C THR A 66 0.87 9.25 12.70
N VAL A 67 0.27 8.83 11.59
CA VAL A 67 -1.16 8.59 11.44
C VAL A 67 -1.41 7.10 11.39
N ASN A 68 -2.25 6.62 12.30
CA ASN A 68 -2.65 5.21 12.36
C ASN A 68 -4.04 5.01 11.77
N ARG A 69 -4.23 3.93 11.01
CA ARG A 69 -5.50 3.52 10.42
C ARG A 69 -5.76 2.04 10.72
N THR A 70 -6.98 1.74 11.14
CA THR A 70 -7.47 0.36 11.19
C THR A 70 -7.84 -0.08 9.78
N ILE A 71 -7.40 -1.27 9.39
CA ILE A 71 -7.64 -1.85 8.06
C ILE A 71 -8.34 -3.21 8.20
N PRO A 72 -9.10 -3.66 7.17
CA PRO A 72 -9.73 -4.98 7.18
C PRO A 72 -8.69 -6.09 7.35
N ASN A 73 -8.98 -7.06 8.21
CA ASN A 73 -8.11 -8.22 8.41
C ASN A 73 -8.20 -9.18 7.22
N THR A 74 -7.09 -9.38 6.52
CA THR A 74 -7.00 -10.28 5.36
C THR A 74 -6.36 -11.64 5.69
N GLY A 75 -6.13 -11.95 6.97
CA GLY A 75 -5.50 -13.20 7.42
C GLY A 75 -3.98 -13.21 7.31
N SER A 76 -3.43 -12.55 6.28
CA SER A 76 -1.99 -12.30 6.08
C SER A 76 -1.64 -10.80 6.23
N VAL A 77 -0.35 -10.49 6.42
CA VAL A 77 0.11 -9.09 6.35
C VAL A 77 0.03 -8.65 4.90
N PRO A 78 -0.73 -7.59 4.56
CA PRO A 78 -0.91 -7.19 3.17
C PRO A 78 0.35 -6.53 2.60
N MET A 79 0.46 -6.52 1.27
CA MET A 79 1.44 -5.70 0.55
C MET A 79 0.91 -4.26 0.47
N SER A 80 1.74 -3.28 0.76
CA SER A 80 1.40 -1.86 0.64
C SER A 80 2.09 -1.20 -0.54
N ILE A 81 1.34 -0.37 -1.25
CA ILE A 81 1.85 0.54 -2.28
C ILE A 81 1.51 1.96 -1.83
N ILE A 82 2.50 2.85 -1.80
CA ILE A 82 2.32 4.24 -1.39
C ILE A 82 2.60 5.20 -2.54
N TYR A 83 1.75 6.21 -2.67
CA TYR A 83 1.87 7.29 -3.65
C TYR A 83 1.93 8.62 -2.90
N PRO A 84 3.14 9.12 -2.59
CA PRO A 84 3.34 10.40 -1.91
C PRO A 84 2.74 11.56 -2.68
N VAL A 85 2.14 12.51 -1.97
CA VAL A 85 1.60 13.74 -2.55
C VAL A 85 2.41 14.93 -2.06
N GLY A 86 3.01 15.64 -3.02
CA GLY A 86 3.80 16.84 -2.81
C GLY A 86 3.02 17.98 -2.19
N SER A 87 3.74 19.02 -1.79
CA SER A 87 3.16 20.26 -1.26
C SER A 87 2.22 20.94 -2.26
N ASN A 88 2.52 20.82 -3.55
CA ASN A 88 1.74 21.30 -4.70
C ASN A 88 0.55 20.40 -5.09
N GLY A 89 0.31 19.31 -4.36
CA GLY A 89 -0.79 18.38 -4.65
C GLY A 89 -0.51 17.35 -5.74
N THR A 90 0.69 17.33 -6.32
CA THR A 90 1.04 16.33 -7.34
C THR A 90 1.50 15.01 -6.70
N ILE A 91 1.11 13.88 -7.29
CA ILE A 91 1.65 12.57 -6.91
C ILE A 91 3.12 12.49 -7.37
N ILE A 92 4.01 12.16 -6.45
CA ILE A 92 5.46 12.11 -6.69
C ILE A 92 5.94 10.64 -6.65
N PHE A 93 5.41 9.81 -7.55
CA PHE A 93 5.74 8.39 -7.65
C PHE A 93 6.33 8.05 -9.04
N PRO A 94 7.43 7.28 -9.13
CA PRO A 94 8.28 6.82 -8.03
C PRO A 94 8.99 8.00 -7.34
N PHE A 95 9.24 7.86 -6.04
CA PHE A 95 9.77 8.94 -5.20
C PHE A 95 11.14 9.41 -5.71
N PRO A 96 11.40 10.73 -5.83
CA PRO A 96 12.71 11.22 -6.22
C PRO A 96 13.74 10.77 -5.20
N LYS A 97 14.86 10.23 -5.70
CA LYS A 97 16.03 9.93 -4.87
C LYS A 97 16.56 11.26 -4.32
N SER A 98 16.80 11.32 -3.00
CA SER A 98 17.52 12.45 -2.40
C SER A 98 18.91 12.56 -3.05
N GLU A 99 19.19 13.66 -3.72
CA GLU A 99 20.47 13.89 -4.42
C GLU A 99 21.56 14.53 -3.53
N ALA A 100 21.30 14.77 -2.25
CA ALA A 100 22.27 15.38 -1.34
C ALA A 100 23.12 14.33 -0.59
N ALA A 101 24.44 14.45 -0.70
CA ALA A 101 25.40 13.79 0.20
C ALA A 101 25.52 14.60 1.50
N GLY A 102 25.23 13.96 2.64
CA GLY A 102 25.38 14.55 3.97
C GLY A 102 24.08 14.57 4.77
N SER A 103 24.18 14.17 6.02
CA SER A 103 23.10 14.22 7.02
C SER A 103 22.88 15.62 7.61
N SER A 104 23.60 16.64 7.12
CA SER A 104 23.41 18.04 7.52
C SER A 104 22.81 18.87 6.37
N ALA A 105 21.61 19.38 6.63
CA ALA A 105 20.72 20.04 5.69
C ALA A 105 21.06 21.52 5.41
N ASN A 106 22.26 22.01 5.79
CA ASN A 106 22.55 23.45 5.86
C ASN A 106 22.89 24.12 4.51
N GLY A 107 23.02 23.37 3.41
CA GLY A 107 23.56 23.91 2.15
C GLY A 107 22.56 24.55 1.17
N PHE A 108 21.25 24.28 1.29
CA PHE A 108 20.26 24.71 0.27
C PHE A 108 18.94 25.13 0.92
N PRO A 109 18.76 26.43 1.25
CA PRO A 109 17.49 26.93 1.75
C PRO A 109 16.40 26.80 0.67
N GLY A 110 15.24 26.27 1.06
CA GLY A 110 14.04 26.23 0.20
C GLY A 110 13.79 24.94 -0.58
N LEU A 111 14.64 23.90 -0.43
CA LEU A 111 14.33 22.58 -0.99
C LEU A 111 13.25 21.87 -0.16
N GLU A 112 12.28 21.26 -0.84
CA GLU A 112 11.27 20.41 -0.20
C GLU A 112 11.94 19.12 0.29
N ARG A 113 12.03 18.95 1.62
CA ARG A 113 12.68 17.80 2.24
C ARG A 113 11.78 17.18 3.30
N TRP A 114 11.18 16.06 2.94
CA TRP A 114 10.32 15.28 3.81
C TRP A 114 10.34 13.81 3.40
N TYR A 115 9.95 12.95 4.32
CA TYR A 115 9.88 11.51 4.16
C TYR A 115 8.51 11.02 4.59
N ILE A 116 8.04 9.99 3.88
CA ILE A 116 6.86 9.23 4.26
C ILE A 116 7.32 7.79 4.46
N TRP A 117 7.23 7.33 5.70
CA TRP A 117 7.43 5.93 6.05
C TRP A 117 6.10 5.27 6.33
N HIS A 118 6.02 3.97 6.10
CA HIS A 118 4.83 3.21 6.45
C HIS A 118 5.22 1.84 7.00
N SER A 119 4.37 1.32 7.87
CA SER A 119 4.41 -0.06 8.33
C SER A 119 3.00 -0.61 8.36
N VAL A 120 2.86 -1.90 8.05
CA VAL A 120 1.56 -2.57 7.97
C VAL A 120 1.60 -3.86 8.74
N THR A 121 0.57 -4.07 9.56
CA THR A 121 0.26 -5.34 10.22
C THR A 121 -1.02 -5.91 9.60
N ARG A 122 -1.53 -7.02 10.13
CA ARG A 122 -2.78 -7.63 9.62
C ARG A 122 -4.01 -6.73 9.77
N THR A 123 -4.00 -5.80 10.72
CA THR A 123 -5.18 -5.00 11.09
C THR A 123 -4.90 -3.51 11.21
N GLN A 124 -3.64 -3.09 11.08
CA GLN A 124 -3.24 -1.71 11.26
C GLN A 124 -2.22 -1.26 10.20
N LEU A 125 -2.45 -0.06 9.68
CA LEU A 125 -1.52 0.70 8.87
C LEU A 125 -1.04 1.90 9.68
N SER A 126 0.28 2.09 9.76
CA SER A 126 0.89 3.28 10.36
C SER A 126 1.65 4.04 9.28
N VAL A 127 1.40 5.33 9.13
CA VAL A 127 2.10 6.20 8.19
C VAL A 127 2.75 7.35 8.94
N ARG A 128 4.08 7.42 8.89
CA ARG A 128 4.88 8.47 9.53
C ARG A 128 5.29 9.50 8.50
N PHE A 129 4.98 10.76 8.79
CA PHE A 129 5.38 11.93 8.03
C PHE A 129 6.49 12.62 8.79
N LEU A 130 7.68 12.72 8.18
CA LEU A 130 8.80 13.48 8.71
C LEU A 130 9.12 14.62 7.75
N LYS A 131 9.22 15.84 8.27
CA LYS A 131 9.79 17.01 7.60
C LYS A 131 11.07 17.38 8.35
N ASN A 132 12.16 17.49 7.61
CA ASN A 132 13.45 17.89 8.18
C ASN A 132 13.52 19.40 8.43
N ASP A 133 14.56 19.77 9.19
CA ASP A 133 15.00 21.14 9.34
C ASP A 133 15.36 21.75 7.96
N ASN A 134 15.13 23.06 7.82
CA ASN A 134 15.37 23.85 6.60
C ASN A 134 14.47 23.58 5.38
N SER A 135 13.60 22.55 5.41
CA SER A 135 12.48 22.45 4.46
C SER A 135 11.42 23.49 4.79
N ARG A 136 10.91 24.24 3.81
CA ARG A 136 9.77 25.16 4.01
C ARG A 136 8.42 24.56 3.66
N ARG A 137 8.38 23.34 3.12
CA ARG A 137 7.12 22.77 2.63
C ARG A 137 6.95 21.35 3.16
N SER A 138 5.76 21.10 3.69
CA SER A 138 5.28 19.78 4.10
C SER A 138 4.62 19.04 2.93
N PRO A 139 4.62 17.70 2.91
CA PRO A 139 3.77 16.95 1.99
C PRO A 139 2.30 17.19 2.33
N GLN A 140 1.42 16.98 1.35
CA GLN A 140 -0.02 16.95 1.63
C GLN A 140 -0.45 15.64 2.28
N GLY A 141 0.21 14.54 1.95
CA GLY A 141 -0.13 13.22 2.44
C GLY A 141 0.39 12.14 1.52
N CYS A 142 -0.25 10.99 1.55
CA CYS A 142 -0.04 9.93 0.57
C CYS A 142 -1.34 9.17 0.29
N TYR A 143 -1.49 8.65 -0.92
CA TYR A 143 -2.42 7.55 -1.15
C TYR A 143 -1.75 6.24 -0.76
N VAL A 144 -2.50 5.37 -0.10
CA VAL A 144 -2.05 4.02 0.26
C VAL A 144 -3.01 3.00 -0.32
N MET A 145 -2.47 2.07 -1.10
CA MET A 145 -3.16 0.87 -1.57
C MET A 145 -2.67 -0.32 -0.75
N LEU A 146 -3.60 -1.15 -0.27
CA LEU A 146 -3.28 -2.44 0.31
C LEU A 146 -3.78 -3.56 -0.58
N MET A 147 -2.87 -4.48 -0.88
CA MET A 147 -3.07 -5.64 -1.72
C MET A 147 -3.00 -6.88 -0.85
N ARG A 148 -3.89 -7.84 -1.08
CA ARG A 148 -3.76 -9.15 -0.44
C ARG A 148 -2.49 -9.81 -0.96
N LEU A 149 -1.68 -10.35 -0.05
CA LEU A 149 -0.63 -11.30 -0.44
C LEU A 149 -1.29 -12.65 -0.76
N PRO A 150 -0.77 -13.40 -1.74
CA PRO A 150 -1.17 -14.78 -1.95
C PRO A 150 -0.97 -15.56 -0.65
N SER A 151 -1.92 -16.42 -0.30
CA SER A 151 -1.67 -17.46 0.68
C SER A 151 -0.49 -18.30 0.19
N VAL A 152 0.55 -18.39 1.01
CA VAL A 152 1.64 -19.38 0.84
C VAL A 152 1.15 -20.71 1.39
#